data_AF-A0A7V3NKW7-F1
#
_entry.id   AF-A0A7V3NKW7-F1
#
_cell.length_a   1.000
_cell.length_b   1.000
_cell.length_c   1.000
_cell.angle_alpha   90.00
_cell.angle_beta   90.00
_cell.angle_gamma   90.00
#
_symmetry.space_group_name_H-M   'P 1'
#
loop_
_entity.id
_entity.type
_entity.pdbx_description
1 polymer ?
#
loop_
_entity_poly.entity_id
_entity_poly.type
_entity_poly.pdbx_seq_one_letter_code
_entity_poly.pdbx_strand_id
1 'polypeptide(L)'
;MAITQFYFERMYEGRVQVEYHDLARPEEAEAYQDLLEEVRRYHLPFPLVAIDGEILLAGGAEFYQIKPLVDEALEARGQARKAR
;
A
#
# COMPACT_ATOMS: atom_id res chain seq x y z
N MET A 1 16.32 -1.25 4.49
CA MET A 1 15.35 -0.15 4.65
C MET A 1 15.04 0.40 3.28
N ALA A 2 13.82 0.22 2.79
CA ALA A 2 13.45 0.62 1.44
C ALA A 2 13.43 2.15 1.32
N ILE A 3 14.19 2.68 0.38
CA ILE A 3 14.26 4.09 -0.03
C ILE A 3 12.86 4.74 -0.09
N THR A 4 11.86 4.00 -0.57
CA THR A 4 10.46 4.42 -0.69
C THR A 4 9.85 4.92 0.64
N GLN A 5 9.97 4.17 1.74
CA GLN A 5 9.36 4.58 3.03
C GLN A 5 9.87 5.96 3.49
N PHE A 6 11.19 6.16 3.42
CA PHE A 6 11.82 7.43 3.81
C PHE A 6 11.33 8.62 2.97
N TYR A 7 11.16 8.45 1.65
CA TYR A 7 10.67 9.51 0.80
C TYR A 7 9.20 9.84 1.05
N PHE A 8 8.35 8.84 1.27
CA PHE A 8 6.93 9.06 1.52
C PHE A 8 6.68 9.74 2.88
N GLU A 9 7.35 9.28 3.96
CA GLU A 9 7.22 9.92 5.27
C GLU A 9 7.61 11.41 5.22
N ARG A 10 8.71 11.74 4.54
CA ARG A 10 9.15 13.14 4.38
C ARG A 10 8.24 13.96 3.46
N MET A 11 7.84 13.39 2.32
CA MET A 11 7.04 14.10 1.32
C MET A 11 5.65 14.46 1.84
N TYR A 12 5.05 13.57 2.63
CA TYR A 12 3.68 13.74 3.12
C TYR A 12 3.61 14.27 4.56
N GLU A 13 4.74 14.63 5.16
CA GLU A 13 4.83 15.22 6.50
C GLU A 13 4.10 14.40 7.57
N GLY A 14 4.26 13.07 7.53
CA GLY A 14 3.61 12.15 8.46
C GLY A 14 2.13 11.88 8.21
N ARG A 15 1.53 12.39 7.12
CA ARG A 15 0.15 12.03 6.71
C ARG A 15 0.03 10.64 6.10
N VAL A 16 1.16 10.00 5.80
CA VAL A 16 1.26 8.67 5.19
C VAL A 16 2.21 7.84 6.04
N GLN A 17 1.75 6.63 6.41
CA GLN A 17 2.55 5.59 7.04
C GLN A 17 2.76 4.49 6.01
N VAL A 18 4.00 4.01 5.88
CA VAL A 18 4.36 2.95 4.92
C VAL A 18 4.89 1.76 5.69
N GLU A 19 4.30 0.61 5.45
CA GLU A 19 4.69 -0.66 6.06
C GLU A 19 5.10 -1.64 4.96
N TYR A 20 6.11 -2.45 5.24
CA TYR A 20 6.55 -3.53 4.36
C TYR A 20 6.34 -4.85 5.08
N HIS A 21 5.61 -5.74 4.42
CA HIS A 21 5.35 -7.09 4.93
C HIS A 21 5.98 -8.14 4.03
N ASP A 22 6.78 -9.02 4.62
CA ASP A 22 7.39 -10.14 3.93
C ASP A 22 6.52 -11.38 4.10
N LEU A 23 5.61 -11.61 3.16
CA LEU A 23 4.67 -12.74 3.20
C LEU A 23 5.35 -14.11 2.97
N ALA A 24 6.67 -14.16 2.75
CA ALA A 24 7.42 -15.41 2.84
C ALA A 24 7.66 -15.83 4.30
N ARG A 25 7.49 -14.93 5.26
CA ARG A 25 7.59 -15.22 6.70
C ARG A 25 6.26 -15.76 7.23
N PRO A 26 6.24 -16.94 7.88
CA PRO A 26 5.00 -17.57 8.35
C PRO A 26 4.15 -16.69 9.25
N GLU A 27 4.78 -15.95 10.16
CA GLU A 27 4.12 -15.08 11.13
C GLU A 27 3.40 -13.89 10.48
N GLU A 28 3.96 -13.36 9.39
CA GLU A 28 3.32 -12.28 8.63
C GLU A 28 2.27 -12.87 7.68
N ALA A 29 2.56 -14.00 7.03
CA ALA A 29 1.61 -14.69 6.16
C ALA A 29 0.31 -15.09 6.90
N GLU A 30 0.39 -15.47 8.18
CA GLU A 30 -0.78 -15.79 9.00
C GLU A 30 -1.68 -14.56 9.22
N ALA A 31 -1.09 -13.37 9.41
CA ALA A 31 -1.85 -12.13 9.58
C ALA A 31 -2.57 -11.68 8.30
N TYR A 32 -2.15 -12.17 7.13
CA TYR A 32 -2.68 -11.77 5.81
C TYR A 32 -3.25 -12.96 5.01
N GLN A 33 -3.77 -13.99 5.68
CA GLN A 33 -4.28 -15.19 4.99
C GLN A 33 -5.37 -14.86 3.97
N ASP A 34 -6.34 -14.01 4.31
CA ASP A 34 -7.44 -13.61 3.42
C ASP A 34 -6.89 -12.94 2.13
N LEU A 35 -5.92 -12.05 2.29
CA LEU A 35 -5.21 -11.40 1.19
C LEU A 35 -4.51 -12.44 0.30
N LEU A 36 -3.80 -13.38 0.91
CA LEU A 36 -3.08 -14.43 0.19
C LEU A 36 -4.02 -15.36 -0.58
N GLU A 37 -5.25 -15.58 -0.11
CA GLU A 37 -6.26 -16.32 -0.86
C GLU A 37 -6.71 -15.58 -2.12
N GLU A 38 -6.94 -14.28 -2.04
CA GLU A 38 -7.27 -13.45 -3.20
C GLU A 38 -6.13 -13.42 -4.21
N VAL A 39 -4.89 -13.24 -3.75
CA VAL A 39 -3.69 -13.26 -4.59
C VAL A 39 -3.59 -14.56 -5.37
N ARG A 40 -3.84 -15.70 -4.72
CA ARG A 40 -3.86 -17.01 -5.38
C ARG A 40 -5.02 -17.14 -6.36
N ARG A 41 -6.22 -16.69 -5.98
CA ARG A 41 -7.43 -16.76 -6.82
C ARG A 41 -7.25 -15.97 -8.12
N TYR A 42 -6.69 -14.76 -8.02
CA TYR A 42 -6.53 -13.84 -9.14
C TYR A 42 -5.15 -13.87 -9.79
N HIS A 43 -4.25 -14.76 -9.33
CA HIS A 43 -2.87 -14.90 -9.83
C HIS A 43 -2.11 -13.56 -9.84
N LEU A 44 -2.27 -12.76 -8.78
CA LEU A 44 -1.64 -11.44 -8.71
C LEU A 44 -0.12 -11.57 -8.50
N PRO A 45 0.69 -10.89 -9.32
CA PRO A 45 2.14 -10.89 -9.14
C PRO A 45 2.55 -10.02 -7.95
N PHE A 46 3.57 -10.46 -7.21
CA PHE A 46 4.25 -9.64 -6.21
C PHE A 46 5.26 -8.67 -6.86
N PRO A 47 5.59 -7.54 -6.21
CA PRO A 47 5.01 -7.05 -4.95
C PRO A 47 3.58 -6.53 -5.13
N LEU A 48 2.83 -6.50 -4.03
CA LEU A 48 1.50 -5.89 -3.96
C LEU A 48 1.62 -4.57 -3.19
N VAL A 49 0.87 -3.56 -3.62
CA VAL A 49 0.72 -2.31 -2.87
C VAL A 49 -0.74 -2.15 -2.50
N ALA A 50 -0.97 -2.03 -1.20
CA ALA A 50 -2.26 -1.66 -0.65
C ALA A 50 -2.20 -0.26 -0.05
N ILE A 51 -3.26 0.52 -0.23
CA ILE A 51 -3.47 1.81 0.44
C ILE A 51 -4.78 1.70 1.21
N ASP A 52 -4.75 2.01 2.51
CA ASP A 52 -5.91 1.92 3.40
C ASP A 52 -6.60 0.54 3.42
N GLY A 53 -5.81 -0.53 3.21
CA GLY A 53 -6.29 -1.92 3.21
C GLY A 53 -6.81 -2.42 1.86
N GLU A 54 -6.84 -1.59 0.82
CA GLU A 54 -7.26 -1.99 -0.53
C GLU A 54 -6.05 -2.18 -1.45
N ILE A 55 -5.96 -3.32 -2.16
CA ILE A 55 -4.88 -3.57 -3.15
C ILE A 55 -5.13 -2.71 -4.38
N LEU A 56 -4.20 -1.81 -4.69
CA LEU A 56 -4.31 -0.91 -5.84
C LEU A 56 -3.26 -1.19 -6.92
N LEU A 57 -2.22 -1.94 -6.60
CA LEU A 57 -1.14 -2.28 -7.54
C LEU A 57 -0.62 -3.69 -7.28
N ALA A 58 -0.32 -4.42 -8.36
CA ALA A 58 0.33 -5.72 -8.34
C ALA A 58 1.46 -5.76 -9.37
N GLY A 59 2.56 -6.45 -9.05
CA GLY A 59 3.71 -6.66 -9.93
C GLY A 59 4.68 -5.47 -10.02
N GLY A 60 4.55 -4.49 -9.13
CA GLY A 60 5.40 -3.30 -9.11
C GLY A 60 5.18 -2.47 -7.85
N ALA A 61 6.21 -1.74 -7.44
CA ALA A 61 6.18 -0.85 -6.28
C ALA A 61 7.09 0.38 -6.49
N GLU A 62 7.23 0.81 -7.74
CA GLU A 62 8.09 1.93 -8.08
C GLU A 62 7.47 3.26 -7.63
N PHE A 63 8.32 4.23 -7.27
CA PHE A 63 7.87 5.52 -6.75
C PHE A 63 6.84 6.22 -7.66
N TYR A 64 7.08 6.21 -8.98
CA TYR A 64 6.19 6.83 -9.96
C TYR A 64 4.83 6.14 -10.09
N GLN A 65 4.73 4.86 -9.68
CA GLN A 65 3.47 4.11 -9.65
C GLN A 65 2.70 4.40 -8.36
N ILE A 66 3.40 4.46 -7.22
CA ILE A 66 2.76 4.61 -5.90
C ILE A 66 2.34 6.05 -5.62
N LYS A 67 3.16 7.04 -5.99
CA LYS A 67 2.90 8.46 -5.67
C LYS A 67 1.51 8.93 -6.12
N PRO A 68 1.07 8.74 -7.39
CA PRO A 68 -0.25 9.21 -7.81
C PRO A 68 -1.40 8.54 -7.03
N LEU A 69 -1.26 7.26 -6.67
CA LEU A 69 -2.27 6.55 -5.88
C LEU A 69 -2.40 7.12 -4.46
N VAL A 70 -1.28 7.49 -3.84
CA VAL A 70 -1.27 8.13 -2.53
C VAL A 70 -1.84 9.55 -2.59
N ASP A 71 -1.51 10.32 -3.63
CA ASP A 71 -2.08 11.65 -3.84
C ASP A 71 -3.61 11.56 -3.97
N GLU A 72 -4.12 10.64 -4.79
CA GLU A 72 -5.56 10.39 -4.97
C GLU A 72 -6.25 10.01 -3.65
N ALA A 73 -5.66 9.09 -2.89
CA ALA A 73 -6.21 8.67 -1.60
C ALA A 73 -6.27 9.83 -0.58
N LEU A 74 -5.24 10.69 -0.55
CA LEU A 74 -5.21 11.86 0.32
C LEU A 74 -6.23 12.93 -0.10
N GLU A 75 -6.40 13.15 -1.41
CA GLU A 75 -7.41 14.06 -1.95
C GLU A 75 -8.82 13.59 -1.60
N ALA A 76 -9.12 12.30 -1.79
CA ALA A 76 -10.41 11.71 -1.43
C ALA A 76 -10.73 11.88 0.06
N ARG A 77 -9.75 11.66 0.95
CA ARG A 77 -9.86 11.92 2.39
C ARG A 77 -10.10 13.40 2.71
N GLY A 78 -9.41 14.29 2.03
CA GLY A 78 -9.56 15.74 2.19
C GLY A 78 -10.95 16.24 1.79
N GLN A 79 -11.54 15.68 0.74
CA GLN A 79 -12.90 15.97 0.29
C GLN A 79 -13.95 15.39 1.25
N ALA A 80 -13.77 14.15 1.72
CA ALA A 80 -14.66 13.53 2.70
C ALA A 80 -14.74 14.31 4.03
N ARG A 81 -13.64 14.97 4.44
CA ARG A 81 -13.62 15.83 5.63
C ARG A 81 -14.36 17.16 5.44
N LYS A 82 -14.43 17.71 4.21
CA LYS A 82 -15.16 18.96 3.91
C LYS A 82 -16.67 18.76 3.79
N ALA A 83 -17.12 17.53 3.55
CA ALA A 83 -18.53 17.16 3.41
C ALA A 83 -19.24 16.84 4.73
N ARG A 84 -18.52 16.90 5.87
CA ARG A 84 -19.04 16.73 7.24
C ARG A 84 -19.05 18.07 7.97
#